data_AF-A0A9D8U221-F1
#
_entry.id   AF-A0A9D8U221-F1
#
_cell.length_a   1.000
_cell.length_b   1.000
_cell.length_c   1.000
_cell.angle_alpha   90.00
_cell.angle_beta   90.00
_cell.angle_gamma   90.00
#
_symmetry.space_group_name_H-M   'P 1'
#
loop_
_entity.id
_entity.type
_entity.pdbx_description
1 polymer ?
#
loop_
_entity_poly.entity_id
_entity_poly.type
_entity_poly.pdbx_seq_one_letter_code
_entity_poly.pdbx_strand_id
1 'polypeptide(L)'
;MPDVAPSNKTPRFYVRDGRSLMAAIALLITGAITAEIVDRYVYQEVTGALLTRSRLWWEIVLNLQILSVGMIWFCYSDRIADAVGNLKRIHMLLCGITIVAALIPSFLAAVSAANNWFYVRPSLSSFIGFFVFGIAFWFTSLLMQIVLLRLRARRTGAQAKQLRAWHYAPAFMLAVIVTVDASWGGRVWLVATPLLLYLQGAMPYLVHAFGPAISEPKRA
;
A
#
# COMPACT_ATOMS: atom_id res chain seq x y z
N MET A 1 -55.73 -14.26 -15.85
CA MET A 1 -54.44 -13.59 -16.10
C MET A 1 -53.81 -13.30 -14.75
N PRO A 2 -52.60 -13.81 -14.43
CA PRO A 2 -51.96 -13.48 -13.17
C PRO A 2 -51.35 -12.07 -13.24
N ASP A 3 -51.66 -11.25 -12.24
CA ASP A 3 -51.09 -9.92 -12.03
C ASP A 3 -49.56 -10.01 -11.91
N VAL A 4 -48.86 -9.50 -12.92
CA VAL A 4 -47.41 -9.29 -12.88
C VAL A 4 -47.18 -7.99 -12.12
N ALA A 5 -46.89 -8.11 -10.82
CA ALA A 5 -46.44 -6.97 -10.03
C ALA A 5 -45.19 -6.33 -10.67
N PRO A 6 -45.15 -5.01 -10.89
CA PRO A 6 -43.98 -4.37 -11.45
C PRO A 6 -42.81 -4.52 -10.47
N SER A 7 -41.77 -5.22 -10.93
CA SER A 7 -40.46 -5.34 -10.28
C SER A 7 -39.86 -3.94 -10.12
N ASN A 8 -40.18 -3.29 -9.00
CA ASN A 8 -39.64 -2.00 -8.61
C ASN A 8 -38.18 -2.17 -8.15
N LYS A 9 -37.29 -2.50 -9.08
CA LYS A 9 -35.84 -2.45 -8.87
C LYS A 9 -35.43 -1.01 -9.10
N THR A 10 -35.53 -0.19 -8.06
CA THR A 10 -34.84 1.09 -8.02
C THR A 10 -33.36 0.85 -8.38
N PRO A 11 -32.77 1.59 -9.33
CA PRO A 11 -31.36 1.48 -9.63
C PRO A 11 -30.60 1.77 -8.33
N ARG A 12 -29.94 0.74 -7.77
CA ARG A 12 -29.02 0.95 -6.66
C ARG A 12 -27.83 1.69 -7.24
N PHE A 13 -27.77 3.00 -7.01
CA PHE A 13 -26.56 3.76 -7.27
C PHE A 13 -25.45 3.14 -6.42
N TYR A 14 -24.53 2.44 -7.09
CA TYR A 14 -23.35 1.88 -6.46
C TYR A 14 -22.47 3.04 -6.03
N VAL A 15 -22.56 3.45 -4.77
CA VAL A 15 -21.59 4.37 -4.18
C VAL A 15 -20.29 3.56 -4.05
N ARG A 16 -19.46 3.61 -5.09
CA ARG A 16 -18.06 3.17 -5.07
C ARG A 16 -17.43 3.84 -3.84
N ASP A 17 -16.86 3.08 -2.92
CA ASP A 17 -16.23 3.65 -1.72
C ASP A 17 -14.94 4.38 -2.13
N GLY A 18 -15.10 5.65 -2.54
CA GLY A 18 -14.03 6.51 -3.02
C GLY A 18 -12.91 6.68 -1.99
N ARG A 19 -13.19 6.47 -0.71
CA ARG A 19 -12.22 6.60 0.39
C ARG A 19 -11.24 5.44 0.40
N SER A 20 -11.74 4.21 0.23
CA SER A 20 -10.87 3.05 0.05
C SER A 20 -10.04 3.19 -1.22
N LEU A 21 -10.61 3.73 -2.30
CA LEU A 21 -9.85 4.00 -3.52
C LEU A 21 -8.71 5.00 -3.28
N MET A 22 -8.92 6.06 -2.49
CA MET A 22 -7.87 7.02 -2.13
C MET A 22 -6.70 6.36 -1.39
N ALA A 23 -6.96 5.49 -0.41
CA ALA A 23 -5.91 4.75 0.28
C ALA A 23 -5.16 3.78 -0.66
N ALA A 24 -5.86 3.13 -1.59
CA ALA A 24 -5.23 2.30 -2.60
C ALA A 24 -4.29 3.12 -3.50
N ILE A 25 -4.78 4.26 -4.02
CA ILE A 25 -4.00 5.16 -4.87
C ILE A 25 -2.76 5.68 -4.13
N ALA A 26 -2.89 6.10 -2.88
CA ALA A 26 -1.78 6.55 -2.05
C ALA A 26 -0.67 5.49 -1.94
N LEU A 27 -1.05 4.23 -1.70
CA LEU A 27 -0.09 3.12 -1.64
C LEU A 27 0.56 2.85 -2.99
N LEU A 28 -0.21 2.87 -4.09
CA LEU A 28 0.34 2.68 -5.44
C LEU A 28 1.33 3.79 -5.83
N ILE A 29 1.00 5.05 -5.54
CA ILE A 29 1.90 6.20 -5.75
C ILE A 29 3.18 6.01 -4.94
N THR A 30 3.06 5.62 -3.67
CA THR A 30 4.23 5.39 -2.80
C THR A 30 5.10 4.25 -3.32
N GLY A 31 4.49 3.15 -3.76
CA GLY A 31 5.19 2.02 -4.36
C GLY A 31 5.95 2.40 -5.63
N ALA A 32 5.31 3.16 -6.52
CA ALA A 32 5.92 3.65 -7.76
C ALA A 32 7.10 4.58 -7.49
N ILE A 33 6.96 5.55 -6.58
CA ILE A 33 8.05 6.46 -6.19
C ILE A 33 9.21 5.67 -5.57
N THR A 34 8.91 4.71 -4.70
CA THR A 34 9.94 3.90 -4.04
C THR A 34 10.69 3.03 -5.07
N ALA A 35 9.96 2.45 -6.04
CA ALA A 35 10.56 1.71 -7.14
C ALA A 35 11.49 2.59 -7.99
N GLU A 36 11.03 3.80 -8.34
CA GLU A 36 11.83 4.78 -9.09
C GLU A 36 13.10 5.21 -8.32
N ILE A 37 13.00 5.42 -7.01
CA ILE A 37 14.17 5.73 -6.17
C ILE A 37 15.15 4.55 -6.19
N VAL A 38 14.66 3.32 -6.04
CA VAL A 38 15.50 2.11 -6.04
C VAL A 38 16.16 1.91 -7.40
N ASP A 39 15.42 2.05 -8.49
CA ASP A 39 15.94 1.96 -9.85
C ASP A 39 17.13 2.91 -10.06
N ARG A 40 16.96 4.17 -9.67
CA ARG A 40 18.02 5.18 -9.76
C ARG A 40 19.25 4.88 -8.89
N TYR A 41 19.08 4.15 -7.79
CA TYR A 41 20.21 3.70 -6.97
C TYR A 41 20.88 2.42 -7.49
N VAL A 42 20.16 1.58 -8.25
CA VAL A 42 20.63 0.27 -8.72
C VAL A 42 21.22 0.33 -10.13
N TYR A 43 20.50 0.92 -11.09
CA TYR A 43 20.76 0.74 -12.52
C TYR A 43 21.56 1.86 -13.20
N GLN A 44 21.53 3.08 -12.69
CA GLN A 44 22.23 4.28 -13.20
C GLN A 44 22.75 4.23 -14.64
N GLU A 45 21.89 4.62 -15.59
CA GLU A 45 22.37 5.41 -16.72
C GLU A 45 22.77 6.81 -16.23
N VAL A 46 23.71 7.48 -16.90
CA VAL A 46 24.36 8.75 -16.52
C VAL A 46 23.36 9.87 -16.12
N THR A 47 22.14 9.83 -16.64
CA THR A 47 21.03 10.74 -16.35
C THR A 47 20.37 10.55 -14.97
N GLY A 48 20.38 9.34 -14.39
CA GLY A 48 19.70 9.04 -13.12
C GLY A 48 20.35 9.68 -11.88
N ALA A 49 21.66 9.93 -11.92
CA ALA A 49 22.43 10.52 -10.82
C ALA A 49 22.14 12.02 -10.60
N LEU A 50 21.73 12.74 -11.64
CA LEU A 50 21.35 14.16 -11.56
C LEU A 50 20.00 14.33 -10.85
N LEU A 51 19.11 13.36 -11.06
CA LEU A 51 17.75 13.36 -10.58
C LEU A 51 17.67 13.04 -9.07
N THR A 52 18.49 12.11 -8.56
CA THR A 52 18.57 11.86 -7.09
C THR A 52 19.20 13.02 -6.31
N ARG A 53 19.96 13.89 -6.98
CA ARG A 53 20.50 15.14 -6.44
C ARG A 53 19.56 16.34 -6.65
N SER A 54 18.54 16.20 -7.47
CA SER A 54 17.64 17.28 -7.82
C SER A 54 16.75 17.65 -6.63
N ARG A 55 16.87 18.90 -6.18
CA ARG A 55 15.98 19.48 -5.18
C ARG A 55 14.51 19.40 -5.63
N LEU A 56 14.24 19.77 -6.88
CA LEU A 56 12.88 19.75 -7.44
C LEU A 56 12.27 18.36 -7.40
N TRP A 57 13.06 17.32 -7.70
CA TRP A 57 12.60 15.94 -7.61
C TRP A 57 12.14 15.57 -6.19
N TRP A 58 12.96 15.90 -5.18
CA TRP A 58 12.61 15.62 -3.79
C TRP A 58 11.43 16.46 -3.28
N GLU A 59 11.28 17.69 -3.74
CA GLU A 59 10.09 18.50 -3.46
C GLU A 59 8.83 17.83 -4.02
N ILE A 60 8.86 17.32 -5.25
CA ILE A 60 7.74 16.56 -5.84
C ILE A 60 7.45 15.30 -5.02
N VAL A 61 8.48 14.52 -4.69
CA VAL A 61 8.34 13.30 -3.87
C VAL A 61 7.69 13.61 -2.53
N LEU A 62 8.16 14.63 -1.81
CA LEU A 62 7.63 15.00 -0.50
C LEU A 62 6.18 15.51 -0.57
N ASN A 63 5.83 16.30 -1.59
CA ASN A 63 4.45 16.73 -1.82
C ASN A 63 3.52 15.54 -2.11
N LEU A 64 3.98 14.57 -2.91
CA LEU A 64 3.23 13.33 -3.14
C LEU A 64 3.09 12.51 -1.85
N GLN A 65 4.07 12.54 -0.94
CA GLN A 65 3.92 11.89 0.37
C GLN A 65 2.90 12.58 1.27
N ILE A 66 2.89 13.92 1.31
CA ILE A 66 1.86 14.68 2.04
C ILE A 66 0.46 14.32 1.50
N LEU A 67 0.31 14.27 0.17
CA LEU A 67 -0.93 13.87 -0.48
C LEU A 67 -1.32 12.43 -0.10
N SER A 68 -0.40 11.47 -0.18
CA SER A 68 -0.63 10.07 0.20
C SER A 68 -1.07 9.93 1.66
N VAL A 69 -0.41 10.63 2.58
CA VAL A 69 -0.78 10.66 4.00
C VAL A 69 -2.18 11.25 4.18
N GLY A 70 -2.49 12.36 3.50
CA GLY A 70 -3.82 12.97 3.53
C GLY A 70 -4.92 12.02 3.03
N MET A 71 -4.67 11.30 1.93
CA MET A 71 -5.59 10.31 1.37
C MET A 71 -5.83 9.14 2.33
N ILE A 72 -4.78 8.62 2.96
CA ILE A 72 -4.88 7.54 3.95
C ILE A 72 -5.62 8.04 5.19
N TRP A 73 -5.28 9.23 5.69
CA TRP A 73 -5.96 9.83 6.83
C TRP A 73 -7.46 9.97 6.58
N PHE A 74 -7.84 10.50 5.41
CA PHE A 74 -9.24 10.65 5.02
C PHE A 74 -9.96 9.29 4.95
N CYS A 75 -9.29 8.24 4.44
CA CYS A 75 -9.84 6.88 4.43
C CYS A 75 -10.16 6.33 5.83
N TYR A 76 -9.41 6.73 6.86
CA TYR A 76 -9.52 6.17 8.21
C TYR A 76 -10.25 7.06 9.21
N SER A 77 -10.27 8.39 9.00
CA SER A 77 -10.82 9.38 9.93
C SER A 77 -12.25 9.04 10.41
N ASP A 78 -13.18 8.86 9.48
CA ASP A 78 -14.58 8.52 9.81
C ASP A 78 -14.71 7.12 10.42
N ARG A 79 -13.92 6.14 9.93
CA ARG A 79 -13.91 4.79 10.51
C ARG A 79 -13.42 4.77 11.95
N ILE A 80 -12.57 5.72 12.32
CA ILE A 80 -12.09 5.90 13.69
C ILE A 80 -13.12 6.67 14.53
N ALA A 81 -13.81 7.65 13.95
CA ALA A 81 -14.87 8.42 14.60
C ALA A 81 -16.07 7.53 14.96
N ASP A 82 -16.48 6.66 14.05
CA ASP A 82 -17.66 5.79 14.20
C ASP A 82 -17.39 4.53 15.04
N ALA A 83 -16.12 4.20 15.29
CA ALA A 83 -15.74 3.00 16.03
C ALA A 83 -15.62 3.25 17.54
N VAL A 84 -16.00 2.25 18.34
CA VAL A 84 -15.93 2.31 19.81
C VAL A 84 -14.99 1.22 20.37
N GLY A 85 -14.37 1.51 21.51
CA GLY A 85 -13.57 0.56 22.28
C GLY A 85 -12.39 -0.03 21.48
N ASN A 86 -12.27 -1.36 21.48
CA ASN A 86 -11.15 -2.03 20.83
C ASN A 86 -11.20 -1.96 19.30
N LEU A 87 -12.36 -1.74 18.68
CA LEU A 87 -12.46 -1.57 17.23
C LEU A 87 -11.83 -0.24 16.79
N LYS A 88 -12.02 0.82 17.58
CA LYS A 88 -11.34 2.11 17.38
C LYS A 88 -9.83 1.95 17.42
N ARG A 89 -9.30 1.21 18.40
CA ARG A 89 -7.87 0.90 18.51
C ARG A 89 -7.34 0.18 17.27
N ILE A 90 -8.07 -0.81 16.75
CA ILE A 90 -7.70 -1.51 15.52
C ILE A 90 -7.64 -0.53 14.34
N HIS A 91 -8.64 0.32 14.16
CA HIS A 91 -8.65 1.30 13.07
C HIS A 91 -7.52 2.34 13.18
N MET A 92 -7.21 2.82 14.39
CA MET A 92 -6.07 3.71 14.62
C MET A 92 -4.74 3.02 14.30
N LEU A 93 -4.56 1.75 14.71
CA LEU A 93 -3.34 1.00 14.39
C LEU A 93 -3.20 0.76 12.89
N LEU A 94 -4.27 0.36 12.21
CA LEU A 94 -4.26 0.19 10.76
C LEU A 94 -3.94 1.52 10.04
N CYS A 95 -4.53 2.62 10.49
CA CYS A 95 -4.22 3.96 9.99
C CYS A 95 -2.73 4.31 10.18
N GLY A 96 -2.22 4.15 11.41
CA GLY A 96 -0.82 4.45 11.74
C GLY A 96 0.17 3.63 10.92
N ILE A 97 -0.04 2.30 10.81
CA ILE A 97 0.81 1.43 9.99
C ILE A 97 0.78 1.87 8.52
N THR A 98 -0.40 2.22 7.99
CA THR A 98 -0.54 2.64 6.59
C THR A 98 0.12 3.99 6.33
N ILE A 99 0.06 4.92 7.29
CA ILE A 99 0.76 6.22 7.22
C ILE A 99 2.28 6.02 7.27
N VAL A 100 2.78 5.18 8.18
CA VAL A 100 4.22 4.88 8.26
C VAL A 100 4.71 4.23 6.97
N ALA A 101 3.92 3.32 6.39
CA ALA A 101 4.18 2.77 5.06
C ALA A 101 4.26 3.88 4.00
N ALA A 102 3.29 4.79 3.92
CA ALA A 102 3.35 5.90 2.98
C ALA A 102 4.63 6.74 3.14
N LEU A 103 5.11 6.96 4.37
CA LEU A 103 6.28 7.81 4.62
C LEU A 103 7.65 7.20 4.26
N ILE A 104 7.73 5.98 3.73
CA ILE A 104 9.03 5.34 3.41
C ILE A 104 9.90 6.17 2.44
N PRO A 105 9.38 6.80 1.36
CA PRO A 105 10.21 7.67 0.51
C PRO A 105 10.82 8.86 1.25
N SER A 106 10.08 9.44 2.21
CA SER A 106 10.61 10.51 3.08
C SER A 106 11.70 9.99 4.01
N PHE A 107 11.55 8.78 4.55
CA PHE A 107 12.58 8.14 5.36
C PHE A 107 13.83 7.84 4.53
N LEU A 108 13.68 7.35 3.30
CA LEU A 108 14.77 7.19 2.33
C LEU A 108 15.51 8.51 2.06
N ALA A 109 14.78 9.62 1.91
CA ALA A 109 15.38 10.94 1.75
C ALA A 109 16.23 11.33 2.98
N ALA A 110 15.69 11.13 4.19
CA ALA A 110 16.37 11.45 5.43
C ALA A 110 17.64 10.60 5.65
N VAL A 111 17.56 9.30 5.40
CA VAL A 111 18.72 8.38 5.45
C VAL A 111 19.75 8.76 4.41
N SER A 112 19.29 9.13 3.20
CA SER A 112 20.19 9.58 2.14
C SER A 112 20.90 10.88 2.51
N ALA A 113 20.22 11.81 3.18
CA ALA A 113 20.82 13.03 3.70
C ALA A 113 21.86 12.72 4.80
N ALA A 114 21.48 11.89 5.78
CA ALA A 114 22.32 11.56 6.93
C ALA A 114 23.61 10.83 6.54
N ASN A 115 23.56 10.01 5.49
CA ASN A 115 24.72 9.25 5.02
C ASN A 115 25.39 9.87 3.78
N ASN A 116 25.01 11.09 3.41
CA ASN A 116 25.53 11.80 2.24
C ASN A 116 25.32 11.05 0.89
N TRP A 117 24.30 10.19 0.81
CA TRP A 117 24.04 9.32 -0.36
C TRP A 117 23.57 10.05 -1.61
N PHE A 118 23.14 11.31 -1.48
CA PHE A 118 22.88 12.16 -2.64
C PHE A 118 24.17 12.47 -3.41
N TYR A 119 25.28 12.65 -2.71
CA TYR A 119 26.55 13.03 -3.31
C TYR A 119 27.45 11.81 -3.53
N VAL A 120 27.56 10.94 -2.54
CA VAL A 120 28.40 9.74 -2.55
C VAL A 120 27.51 8.50 -2.57
N ARG A 121 27.54 7.74 -3.67
CA ARG A 121 26.66 6.58 -3.83
C ARG A 121 26.84 5.59 -2.66
N PRO A 122 25.74 5.02 -2.12
CA PRO A 122 25.86 3.94 -1.15
C PRO A 122 26.60 2.76 -1.79
N SER A 123 27.42 2.09 -0.99
CA SER A 123 27.94 0.78 -1.41
C SER A 123 26.75 -0.17 -1.65
N LEU A 124 26.91 -1.10 -2.58
CA LEU A 124 25.85 -2.07 -2.90
C LEU A 124 25.42 -2.85 -1.66
N SER A 125 26.35 -3.20 -0.78
CA SER A 125 26.07 -3.90 0.47
C SER A 125 25.25 -3.05 1.46
N SER A 126 25.58 -1.76 1.63
CA SER A 126 24.80 -0.85 2.47
C SER A 126 23.39 -0.65 1.93
N PHE A 127 23.25 -0.50 0.61
CA PHE A 127 21.94 -0.37 -0.03
C PHE A 127 21.10 -1.64 0.12
N ILE A 128 21.67 -2.82 -0.13
CA ILE A 128 20.98 -4.10 0.04
C ILE A 128 20.59 -4.31 1.51
N GLY A 129 21.45 -4.00 2.47
CA GLY A 129 21.13 -4.10 3.90
C GLY A 129 19.92 -3.24 4.28
N PHE A 130 19.90 -1.99 3.81
CA PHE A 130 18.76 -1.09 4.00
C PHE A 130 17.49 -1.61 3.33
N PHE A 131 17.63 -2.13 2.11
CA PHE A 131 16.52 -2.68 1.33
C PHE A 131 15.89 -3.91 1.98
N VAL A 132 16.72 -4.85 2.46
CA VAL A 132 16.27 -6.04 3.20
C VAL A 132 15.59 -5.64 4.51
N PHE A 133 16.12 -4.66 5.23
CA PHE A 133 15.45 -4.11 6.42
C PHE A 133 14.07 -3.54 6.08
N GLY A 134 13.95 -2.79 4.98
CA GLY A 134 12.66 -2.28 4.49
C GLY A 134 11.66 -3.38 4.14
N ILE A 135 12.12 -4.45 3.47
CA ILE A 135 11.30 -5.64 3.18
C ILE A 135 10.83 -6.30 4.48
N ALA A 136 11.74 -6.53 5.43
CA ALA A 136 11.41 -7.15 6.71
C ALA A 136 10.35 -6.33 7.46
N PHE A 137 10.54 -5.01 7.53
CA PHE A 137 9.58 -4.08 8.13
C PHE A 137 8.20 -4.15 7.44
N TRP A 138 8.18 -4.25 6.11
CA TRP A 138 6.94 -4.39 5.35
C TRP A 138 6.23 -5.72 5.65
N PHE A 139 6.96 -6.83 5.66
CA PHE A 139 6.40 -8.14 6.01
C PHE A 139 5.82 -8.14 7.41
N THR A 140 6.51 -7.56 8.39
CA THR A 140 5.99 -7.41 9.76
C THR A 140 4.72 -6.56 9.78
N SER A 141 4.70 -5.45 9.04
CA SER A 141 3.52 -4.58 8.93
C SER A 141 2.33 -5.31 8.30
N LEU A 142 2.56 -6.11 7.26
CA LEU A 142 1.53 -6.88 6.59
C LEU A 142 0.99 -8.01 7.47
N LEU A 143 1.86 -8.72 8.19
CA LEU A 143 1.45 -9.71 9.20
C LEU A 143 0.58 -9.07 10.28
N MET A 144 0.99 -7.89 10.77
CA MET A 144 0.22 -7.14 11.76
C MET A 144 -1.14 -6.74 11.21
N GLN A 145 -1.23 -6.26 9.97
CA GLN A 145 -2.52 -5.96 9.31
C GLN A 145 -3.41 -7.20 9.20
N ILE A 146 -2.87 -8.36 8.79
CA ILE A 146 -3.62 -9.62 8.72
C ILE A 146 -4.17 -10.00 10.10
N VAL A 147 -3.34 -9.94 11.15
CA VAL A 147 -3.76 -10.25 12.51
C VAL A 147 -4.88 -9.30 12.96
N LEU A 148 -4.72 -7.99 12.73
CA LEU A 148 -5.71 -6.97 13.08
C LEU A 148 -7.04 -7.16 12.34
N LEU A 149 -6.99 -7.49 11.04
CA LEU A 149 -8.19 -7.79 10.24
C LEU A 149 -8.90 -9.07 10.70
N ARG A 150 -8.15 -10.12 11.08
CA ARG A 150 -8.71 -11.35 11.66
C ARG A 150 -9.37 -11.10 13.01
N LEU A 151 -8.74 -10.28 13.87
CA LEU A 151 -9.32 -9.87 15.15
C LEU A 151 -10.61 -9.05 14.97
N ARG A 152 -10.67 -8.19 13.95
CA ARG A 152 -11.89 -7.46 13.58
C ARG A 152 -13.00 -8.40 13.11
N ALA A 153 -12.69 -9.35 12.22
CA ALA A 153 -13.67 -10.30 11.67
C ALA A 153 -14.29 -11.19 12.77
N ARG A 154 -13.47 -11.68 13.71
CA ARG A 154 -13.96 -12.44 14.87
C ARG A 154 -14.94 -11.66 15.74
N ARG A 155 -14.79 -10.34 15.84
CA ARG A 155 -15.62 -9.48 16.70
C ARG A 155 -16.89 -8.97 16.03
N THR A 156 -16.88 -8.80 14.71
CA THR A 156 -18.01 -8.23 13.96
C THR A 156 -18.96 -9.29 13.41
N GLY A 157 -18.66 -10.59 13.58
CA GLY A 157 -19.45 -11.69 13.00
C GLY A 157 -19.43 -11.74 11.47
N ALA A 158 -18.82 -10.75 10.82
CA ALA A 158 -18.56 -10.74 9.39
C ALA A 158 -17.64 -11.91 9.06
N GLN A 159 -18.16 -12.89 8.32
CA GLN A 159 -17.37 -14.00 7.82
C GLN A 159 -16.08 -13.45 7.23
N ALA A 160 -14.94 -13.92 7.74
CA ALA A 160 -13.59 -13.64 7.22
C ALA A 160 -13.37 -14.18 5.78
N LYS A 161 -14.43 -14.31 4.98
CA LYS A 161 -14.47 -14.79 3.60
C LYS A 161 -13.89 -13.81 2.59
N GLN A 162 -13.44 -12.62 3.00
CA GLN A 162 -12.88 -11.63 2.09
C GLN A 162 -11.37 -11.72 1.87
N LEU A 163 -10.64 -12.62 2.52
CA LEU A 163 -9.26 -12.95 2.12
C LEU A 163 -9.28 -13.84 0.88
N ARG A 164 -9.63 -13.27 -0.27
CA ARG A 164 -9.59 -13.95 -1.57
C ARG A 164 -8.13 -14.19 -1.99
N ALA A 165 -7.86 -15.30 -2.67
CA ALA A 165 -6.54 -15.65 -3.22
C ALA A 165 -5.84 -14.48 -3.95
N TRP A 166 -6.61 -13.62 -4.60
CA TRP A 166 -6.14 -12.39 -5.26
C TRP A 166 -5.35 -11.43 -4.36
N HIS A 167 -5.55 -11.42 -3.04
CA HIS A 167 -4.75 -10.60 -2.12
C HIS A 167 -3.28 -11.01 -2.07
N TYR A 168 -2.98 -12.27 -2.38
CA TYR A 168 -1.64 -12.84 -2.37
C TYR A 168 -0.99 -12.85 -3.76
N ALA A 169 -1.74 -12.50 -4.82
CA ALA A 169 -1.23 -12.50 -6.18
C ALA A 169 0.02 -11.61 -6.35
N PRO A 170 0.09 -10.38 -5.79
CA PRO A 170 1.30 -9.57 -5.90
C PRO A 170 2.53 -10.20 -5.21
N ALA A 171 2.33 -10.85 -4.06
CA ALA A 171 3.41 -11.56 -3.35
C ALA A 171 3.90 -12.79 -4.13
N PHE A 172 2.98 -13.52 -4.75
CA PHE A 172 3.32 -14.65 -5.61
C PHE A 172 4.08 -14.19 -6.86
N MET A 173 3.62 -13.13 -7.53
CA MET A 173 4.33 -12.52 -8.66
C MET A 173 5.73 -12.06 -8.25
N LEU A 174 5.86 -11.45 -7.07
CA LEU A 174 7.15 -11.03 -6.55
C LEU A 174 8.07 -12.23 -6.33
N ALA A 175 7.58 -13.30 -5.72
CA ALA A 175 8.37 -14.53 -5.52
C ALA A 175 8.86 -15.09 -6.85
N VAL A 176 7.99 -15.16 -7.87
CA VAL A 176 8.36 -15.62 -9.22
C VAL A 176 9.44 -14.72 -9.84
N ILE A 177 9.27 -13.39 -9.80
CA ILE A 177 10.25 -12.45 -10.35
C ILE A 177 11.58 -12.59 -9.62
N VAL A 178 11.59 -12.63 -8.29
CA VAL A 178 12.82 -12.82 -7.50
C VAL A 178 13.49 -14.13 -7.89
N THR A 179 12.76 -15.24 -7.97
CA THR A 179 13.33 -16.55 -8.31
C THR A 179 13.91 -16.56 -9.73
N VAL A 180 13.18 -16.10 -10.73
CA VAL A 180 13.63 -16.12 -12.13
C VAL A 180 14.78 -15.13 -12.35
N ASP A 181 14.60 -13.87 -11.94
CA ASP A 181 15.55 -12.79 -12.19
C ASP A 181 16.87 -13.01 -11.42
N ALA A 182 16.79 -13.40 -10.15
CA ALA A 182 18.01 -13.67 -9.37
C ALA A 182 18.75 -14.93 -9.88
N SER A 183 18.04 -15.94 -10.39
CA SER A 183 18.67 -17.13 -10.98
C SER A 183 19.49 -16.81 -12.22
N TRP A 184 19.19 -15.70 -12.90
CA TRP A 184 19.90 -15.22 -14.10
C TRP A 184 20.87 -14.08 -13.79
N GLY A 185 21.12 -13.79 -12.50
CA GLY A 185 22.00 -12.70 -12.07
C GLY A 185 21.42 -11.29 -12.28
N GLY A 186 20.11 -11.20 -12.55
CA GLY A 186 19.39 -9.95 -12.72
C GLY A 186 19.18 -9.17 -11.42
N ARG A 187 18.69 -7.95 -11.56
CA ARG A 187 18.44 -7.00 -10.46
C ARG A 187 17.06 -6.35 -10.55
N VAL A 188 16.22 -6.78 -11.49
CA VAL A 188 14.89 -6.22 -11.76
C VAL A 188 14.01 -6.42 -10.55
N TRP A 189 14.23 -7.52 -9.82
CA TRP A 189 13.55 -7.80 -8.56
C TRP A 189 13.73 -6.67 -7.51
N LEU A 190 14.85 -5.94 -7.50
CA LEU A 190 15.05 -4.80 -6.59
C LEU A 190 14.05 -3.68 -6.88
N VAL A 191 13.76 -3.42 -8.15
CA VAL A 191 12.83 -2.36 -8.58
C VAL A 191 11.38 -2.84 -8.48
N ALA A 192 11.11 -4.10 -8.83
CA ALA A 192 9.77 -4.68 -8.78
C ALA A 192 9.24 -4.88 -7.35
N THR A 193 10.12 -5.16 -6.39
CA THR A 193 9.74 -5.42 -4.99
C THR A 193 8.89 -4.31 -4.37
N PRO A 194 9.33 -3.04 -4.29
CA PRO A 194 8.50 -1.98 -3.71
C PRO A 194 7.16 -1.85 -4.44
N LEU A 195 7.13 -1.90 -5.77
CA LEU A 195 5.87 -1.80 -6.51
C LEU A 195 4.88 -2.91 -6.10
N LEU A 196 5.33 -4.16 -6.06
CA LEU A 196 4.48 -5.32 -5.75
C LEU A 196 4.10 -5.41 -4.28
N LEU A 197 4.98 -5.02 -3.36
CA LEU A 197 4.67 -4.95 -1.93
C LEU A 197 3.60 -3.90 -1.63
N TYR A 198 3.71 -2.71 -2.22
CA TYR A 198 2.68 -1.67 -2.06
C TYR A 198 1.38 -2.03 -2.77
N LEU A 199 1.44 -2.69 -3.94
CA LEU A 199 0.26 -3.27 -4.59
C LEU A 199 -0.42 -4.28 -3.67
N GLN A 200 0.34 -5.17 -3.01
CA GLN A 200 -0.18 -6.11 -2.02
C GLN A 200 -0.90 -5.39 -0.88
N GLY A 201 -0.30 -4.30 -0.36
CA GLY A 201 -0.92 -3.44 0.64
C GLY A 201 -2.18 -2.72 0.13
N ALA A 202 -2.24 -2.39 -1.16
CA ALA A 202 -3.37 -1.72 -1.81
C ALA A 202 -4.56 -2.68 -2.06
N MET A 203 -4.31 -3.99 -2.22
CA MET A 203 -5.34 -4.98 -2.58
C MET A 203 -6.59 -4.97 -1.68
N PRO A 204 -6.50 -4.94 -0.34
CA PRO A 204 -7.68 -4.87 0.53
C PRO A 204 -8.56 -3.64 0.23
N TYR A 205 -7.94 -2.51 -0.09
CA TYR A 205 -8.63 -1.26 -0.39
C TYR A 205 -9.23 -1.28 -1.80
N LEU A 206 -8.52 -1.83 -2.79
CA LEU A 206 -9.04 -2.04 -4.14
C LEU A 206 -10.24 -2.99 -4.15
N VAL A 207 -10.16 -4.08 -3.38
CA VAL A 207 -11.28 -5.02 -3.20
C VAL A 207 -12.45 -4.35 -2.50
N HIS A 208 -12.22 -3.46 -1.54
CA HIS A 208 -13.32 -2.71 -0.91
C HIS A 208 -13.92 -1.66 -1.85
N ALA A 209 -13.11 -0.99 -2.66
CA ALA A 209 -13.55 0.04 -3.61
C ALA A 209 -14.32 -0.53 -4.81
N PHE A 210 -13.92 -1.72 -5.30
CA PHE A 210 -14.46 -2.33 -6.52
C PHE A 210 -15.22 -3.64 -6.29
N GLY A 211 -15.23 -4.16 -5.07
CA GLY A 211 -15.91 -5.40 -4.73
C GLY A 211 -17.44 -5.26 -4.74
N PRO A 212 -18.17 -6.39 -4.78
CA PRO A 212 -19.62 -6.38 -4.69
C PRO A 212 -20.04 -5.73 -3.36
N ALA A 213 -20.95 -4.75 -3.44
CA ALA A 213 -21.48 -4.06 -2.26
C ALA A 213 -21.98 -5.10 -1.26
N ILE A 214 -21.39 -5.11 -0.06
CA ILE A 214 -21.95 -5.88 1.04
C ILE A 214 -23.31 -5.23 1.29
N SER A 215 -24.40 -5.95 1.01
CA SER A 215 -25.73 -5.51 1.43
C SER A 215 -25.63 -5.32 2.94
N GLU A 216 -25.69 -4.06 3.40
CA GLU A 216 -25.79 -3.79 4.83
C GLU A 216 -26.91 -4.66 5.39
N PRO A 217 -26.69 -5.39 6.49
CA PRO A 217 -27.81 -6.02 7.18
C PRO A 217 -28.80 -4.89 7.47
N LYS A 218 -30.06 -5.07 7.06
CA LYS A 218 -31.15 -4.16 7.43
C LYS A 218 -30.99 -3.91 8.93
N ARG A 219 -30.76 -2.65 9.32
CA ARG A 219 -30.88 -2.25 10.72
C ARG A 219 -32.26 -2.71 11.15
N ALA A 220 -32.28 -3.71 12.04
CA ALA A 220 -33.48 -4.14 12.73
C ALA A 220 -33.85 -3.10 13.79
#